data_AF-A0A4U7EXK8-F1
#
_entry.id   AF-A0A4U7EXK8-F1
#
_cell.length_a   1.000
_cell.length_b   1.000
_cell.length_c   1.000
_cell.angle_alpha   90.00
_cell.angle_beta   90.00
_cell.angle_gamma   90.00
#
_symmetry.space_group_name_H-M   'P 1'
#
loop_
_entity.id
_entity.type
_entity.pdbx_description
1 polymer ?
#
loop_
_entity_poly.entity_id
_entity_poly.type
_entity_poly.pdbx_seq_one_letter_code
_entity_poly.pdbx_strand_id
1 'polypeptide(L)'
;MQGQSQQQAYDRGITIFSPDGRLYQVEYAREAVKRGTASVGIRAEDGVVLAADKRARSPLMEPESIEKLHKADDHVGVASAGHVADARQLIDFARRQAQVNR
;
A
#
# COMPACT_ATOMS: atom_id res chain seq x y z
N MET A 1 -17.91 26.96 -12.61
CA MET A 1 -16.49 26.86 -12.20
C MET A 1 -16.22 27.32 -10.75
N GLN A 2 -17.23 27.40 -9.86
CA GLN A 2 -17.04 27.83 -8.47
C GLN A 2 -16.79 26.67 -7.46
N GLY A 3 -17.01 25.40 -7.85
CA GLY A 3 -16.81 24.25 -6.96
C GLY A 3 -15.36 23.76 -6.82
N GLN A 4 -14.49 24.00 -7.81
CA GLN A 4 -13.11 23.50 -7.79
C GLN A 4 -12.18 24.31 -6.87
N SER A 5 -12.44 25.61 -6.67
CA SER A 5 -11.61 26.47 -5.83
C SER A 5 -11.77 26.19 -4.34
N GLN A 6 -12.96 25.77 -3.89
CA GLN A 6 -13.20 25.36 -2.50
C GLN A 6 -12.52 24.02 -2.20
N GLN A 7 -12.58 23.06 -3.12
CA GLN A 7 -11.94 21.75 -2.95
C GLN A 7 -10.41 21.87 -2.77
N GLN A 8 -9.78 22.78 -3.52
CA GLN A 8 -8.36 23.13 -3.41
C GLN A 8 -7.95 23.83 -2.11
N ALA A 9 -8.89 24.26 -1.26
CA ALA A 9 -8.57 24.84 0.04
C ALA A 9 -8.40 23.73 1.10
N TYR A 10 -9.23 22.69 1.02
CA TYR A 10 -9.28 21.62 2.02
C TYR A 10 -8.27 20.50 1.77
N ASP A 11 -7.71 20.41 0.57
CA ASP A 11 -6.66 19.43 0.26
C ASP A 11 -5.23 19.92 0.52
N ARG A 12 -5.02 21.16 1.00
CA ARG A 12 -3.67 21.70 1.25
C ARG A 12 -2.99 21.16 2.49
N GLY A 13 -3.72 20.51 3.39
CA GLY A 13 -3.22 20.01 4.67
C GLY A 13 -3.68 18.59 4.94
N ILE A 14 -2.89 17.85 5.71
CA ILE A 14 -3.20 16.46 6.11
C ILE A 14 -4.20 16.37 7.27
N THR A 15 -4.45 17.48 7.96
CA THR A 15 -5.32 17.59 9.15
C THR A 15 -6.53 18.48 8.93
N ILE A 16 -6.79 18.91 7.69
CA ILE A 16 -7.92 19.78 7.35
C ILE A 16 -9.08 18.92 6.88
N PHE A 17 -10.19 18.98 7.61
CA PHE A 17 -11.45 18.35 7.21
C PHE A 17 -12.16 19.23 6.18
N SER A 18 -12.69 18.59 5.14
CA SER A 18 -13.61 19.23 4.19
C SER A 18 -14.98 19.49 4.82
N PRO A 19 -15.85 20.33 4.20
CA PRO A 19 -17.20 20.59 4.71
C PRO A 19 -18.07 19.33 4.83
N ASP A 20 -17.78 18.29 4.04
CA ASP A 20 -18.41 16.97 4.10
C ASP A 20 -17.73 16.00 5.07
N GLY A 21 -16.78 16.48 5.90
CA GLY A 21 -16.16 15.73 6.99
C GLY A 21 -15.06 14.74 6.56
N ARG A 22 -14.45 14.93 5.39
CA ARG A 22 -13.47 14.01 4.81
C ARG A 22 -12.07 14.61 4.82
N LEU A 23 -11.06 13.74 4.84
CA LEU A 23 -9.66 14.11 4.65
C LEU A 23 -9.25 13.78 3.23
N TYR A 24 -9.32 14.73 2.31
CA TYR A 24 -9.05 14.50 0.89
C TYR A 24 -7.65 13.92 0.62
N GLN A 25 -6.64 14.26 1.43
CA GLN A 25 -5.31 13.66 1.31
C GLN A 25 -5.30 12.12 1.51
N VAL A 26 -6.11 11.59 2.42
CA VAL A 26 -6.24 10.13 2.62
C VAL A 26 -6.91 9.47 1.41
N GLU A 27 -7.87 10.17 0.80
CA GLU A 27 -8.56 9.66 -0.38
C GLU A 27 -7.66 9.64 -1.61
N TYR A 28 -6.86 10.68 -1.80
CA TYR A 28 -5.85 10.73 -2.85
C TYR A 28 -4.83 9.60 -2.69
N ALA A 29 -4.38 9.33 -1.46
CA ALA A 29 -3.51 8.18 -1.18
C ALA A 29 -4.19 6.86 -1.56
N ARG A 30 -5.48 6.68 -1.24
CA ARG A 30 -6.25 5.49 -1.61
C ARG A 30 -6.40 5.35 -3.12
N GLU A 31 -6.65 6.44 -3.85
CA GLU A 31 -6.69 6.42 -5.32
C GLU A 31 -5.32 6.09 -5.93
N ALA A 32 -4.22 6.54 -5.33
CA ALA A 32 -2.88 6.18 -5.77
C ALA A 32 -2.62 4.67 -5.65
N VAL A 33 -3.13 4.01 -4.60
CA VAL A 33 -3.03 2.55 -4.43
C VAL A 33 -3.69 1.80 -5.60
N LYS A 34 -4.85 2.28 -6.09
CA LYS A 34 -5.56 1.64 -7.22
C LYS A 34 -4.79 1.65 -8.54
N ARG A 35 -3.78 2.52 -8.68
CA ARG A 35 -2.91 2.58 -9.87
C ARG A 35 -1.77 1.54 -9.83
N GLY A 36 -1.55 0.90 -8.68
CA GLY A 36 -0.57 -0.18 -8.54
C GLY A 36 -1.07 -1.51 -9.11
N THR A 37 -0.17 -2.49 -9.26
CA THR A 37 -0.58 -3.85 -9.62
C THR A 37 -1.26 -4.53 -8.45
N ALA A 38 -2.20 -5.43 -8.76
CA ALA A 38 -3.00 -6.11 -7.75
C ALA A 38 -2.16 -7.07 -6.89
N SER A 39 -2.65 -7.29 -5.68
CA SER A 39 -2.22 -8.36 -4.77
C SER A 39 -3.48 -8.94 -4.12
N VAL A 40 -3.52 -10.24 -3.93
CA VAL A 40 -4.68 -11.00 -3.44
C VAL A 40 -4.24 -11.92 -2.31
N GLY A 41 -5.07 -12.04 -1.29
CA GLY A 41 -4.93 -13.03 -0.23
C GLY A 41 -6.17 -13.91 -0.14
N ILE A 42 -5.97 -15.22 -0.04
CA ILE A 42 -7.05 -16.20 0.15
C ILE A 42 -6.80 -16.92 1.48
N ARG A 43 -7.80 -16.92 2.35
CA ARG A 43 -7.82 -17.75 3.55
C ARG A 43 -8.49 -19.08 3.22
N ALA A 44 -7.80 -20.17 3.55
CA ALA A 44 -8.31 -21.54 3.53
C ALA A 44 -8.47 -22.06 4.97
N GLU A 45 -8.91 -23.31 5.11
CA GLU A 45 -9.04 -23.99 6.41
C GLU A 45 -7.69 -24.10 7.12
N ASP A 46 -6.67 -24.58 6.40
CA ASP A 46 -5.34 -24.88 6.96
C ASP A 46 -4.31 -23.76 6.80
N GLY A 47 -4.69 -22.60 6.26
CA GLY A 47 -3.71 -21.53 6.05
C GLY A 47 -4.15 -20.38 5.16
N VAL A 48 -3.17 -19.62 4.70
CA VAL A 48 -3.36 -18.43 3.87
C VAL A 48 -2.42 -18.48 2.68
N VAL A 49 -2.93 -18.12 1.51
CA VAL A 49 -2.15 -17.94 0.28
C VAL A 49 -2.14 -16.45 -0.07
N LEU A 50 -0.95 -15.91 -0.34
CA LEU A 50 -0.76 -14.56 -0.86
C LEU A 50 -0.22 -14.63 -2.29
N ALA A 51 -0.82 -13.89 -3.20
CA ALA A 51 -0.41 -13.77 -4.59
C ALA A 51 -0.28 -12.29 -4.96
N ALA A 52 0.72 -11.94 -5.78
CA ALA A 52 0.93 -10.57 -6.23
C ALA A 52 1.29 -10.55 -7.71
N ASP A 53 0.64 -9.65 -8.46
CA ASP A 53 0.99 -9.39 -9.86
C ASP A 53 2.28 -8.56 -9.92
N LYS A 54 3.34 -9.15 -10.49
CA LYS A 54 4.63 -8.53 -10.75
C LYS A 54 4.73 -8.19 -12.23
N ARG A 55 4.69 -6.90 -12.55
CA ARG A 55 4.79 -6.42 -13.94
C ARG A 55 6.11 -5.72 -14.19
N ALA A 56 7.00 -6.37 -14.94
CA ALA A 56 8.18 -5.72 -15.50
C ALA A 56 7.75 -4.74 -16.60
N ARG A 57 8.20 -3.48 -16.51
CA ARG A 57 7.92 -2.44 -17.52
C ARG A 57 8.91 -2.45 -18.69
N SER A 58 9.98 -3.24 -18.61
CA SER A 58 11.04 -3.31 -19.61
C SER A 58 11.69 -4.69 -19.56
N PRO A 59 12.10 -5.26 -20.71
CA PRO A 59 12.87 -6.50 -20.75
C PRO A 59 14.28 -6.35 -20.16
N LEU A 60 14.75 -5.12 -19.90
CA LEU A 60 16.03 -4.86 -19.26
C LEU A 60 15.99 -4.96 -17.72
N MET A 61 14.81 -5.11 -17.13
CA MET A 61 14.67 -5.26 -15.69
C MET A 61 14.71 -6.72 -15.29
N GLU A 62 15.50 -7.02 -14.26
CA GLU A 62 15.51 -8.32 -13.59
C GLU A 62 14.16 -8.56 -12.89
N PRO A 63 13.31 -9.49 -13.35
CA PRO A 63 11.98 -9.68 -12.79
C PRO A 63 11.99 -10.05 -11.30
N GLU A 64 13.02 -10.76 -10.84
CA GLU A 64 13.15 -11.17 -9.43
C GLU A 64 13.34 -9.97 -8.49
N SER A 65 13.93 -8.87 -8.98
CA SER A 65 14.12 -7.63 -8.21
C SER A 65 12.82 -6.92 -7.84
N ILE A 66 11.70 -7.28 -8.49
CA ILE A 66 10.37 -6.74 -8.18
C ILE A 66 9.79 -7.53 -7.01
N GLU A 67 10.02 -7.03 -5.80
CA GLU A 67 9.47 -7.62 -4.58
C GLU A 67 8.11 -7.01 -4.21
N LYS A 68 7.12 -7.89 -4.00
CA LYS A 68 5.79 -7.54 -3.48
C LYS A 68 5.31 -8.47 -2.36
N LEU A 69 5.94 -9.63 -2.21
CA LEU A 69 5.68 -10.60 -1.15
C LEU A 69 6.89 -10.61 -0.23
N HIS A 70 6.66 -10.43 1.06
CA HIS A 70 7.70 -10.29 2.06
C HIS A 70 7.38 -11.14 3.27
N LYS A 71 8.40 -11.77 3.83
CA LYS A 71 8.32 -12.41 5.14
C LYS A 71 8.52 -11.36 6.23
N ALA A 72 7.55 -11.22 7.13
CA ALA A 72 7.65 -10.38 8.32
C ALA A 72 8.12 -11.18 9.54
N ASP A 73 7.66 -12.43 9.66
CA ASP A 73 8.11 -13.42 10.65
C ASP A 73 7.91 -14.85 10.10
N ASP A 74 8.32 -15.88 10.84
CA ASP A 74 8.17 -17.30 10.48
C ASP A 74 6.73 -17.70 10.18
N HIS A 75 5.76 -17.04 10.82
CA HIS A 75 4.33 -17.30 10.68
C HIS A 75 3.54 -16.13 10.05
N VAL A 76 4.23 -15.09 9.54
CA VAL A 76 3.58 -13.87 9.01
C VAL A 76 4.19 -13.45 7.67
N GLY A 77 3.34 -13.48 6.63
CA GLY A 77 3.64 -12.94 5.29
C GLY A 77 2.92 -11.62 5.02
N VAL A 78 3.51 -10.79 4.17
CA VAL A 78 2.95 -9.49 3.75
C VAL A 78 2.95 -9.41 2.22
N ALA A 79 1.81 -9.06 1.65
CA ALA A 79 1.68 -8.71 0.23
C ALA A 79 1.39 -7.21 0.09
N SER A 80 2.20 -6.49 -0.67
CA SER A 80 2.04 -5.05 -0.87
C SER A 80 1.32 -4.73 -2.17
N ALA A 81 0.59 -3.61 -2.21
CA ALA A 81 0.01 -3.01 -3.40
C ALA A 81 0.19 -1.49 -3.34
N GLY A 82 0.11 -0.81 -4.49
CA GLY A 82 0.40 0.62 -4.57
C GLY A 82 1.91 0.92 -4.61
N HIS A 83 2.35 1.92 -3.82
CA HIS A 83 3.71 2.43 -3.89
C HIS A 83 4.70 1.56 -3.10
N VAL A 84 5.61 0.88 -3.81
CA VAL A 84 6.52 -0.12 -3.22
C VAL A 84 7.49 0.49 -2.19
N ALA A 85 7.90 1.75 -2.37
CA ALA A 85 8.82 2.41 -1.45
C ALA A 85 8.23 2.53 -0.03
N ASP A 86 6.96 2.97 0.08
CA ASP A 86 6.28 3.13 1.37
C ASP A 86 6.03 1.76 2.02
N ALA A 87 5.66 0.76 1.19
CA ALA A 87 5.47 -0.60 1.67
C ALA A 87 6.73 -1.17 2.33
N ARG A 88 7.92 -0.95 1.76
CA ARG A 88 9.18 -1.43 2.34
C ARG A 88 9.42 -0.87 3.74
N GLN A 89 9.14 0.42 3.94
CA GLN A 89 9.28 1.05 5.25
C GLN A 89 8.33 0.43 6.28
N LEU A 90 7.08 0.14 5.89
CA LEU A 90 6.10 -0.52 6.74
C LEU A 90 6.47 -1.98 7.04
N ILE A 91 7.05 -2.70 6.08
CA ILE A 91 7.52 -4.08 6.28
C ILE A 91 8.67 -4.12 7.28
N ASP A 92 9.64 -3.21 7.18
CA ASP A 92 10.76 -3.15 8.11
C ASP A 92 10.33 -2.71 9.51
N PHE A 93 9.30 -1.86 9.61
CA PHE A 93 8.62 -1.59 10.88
C PHE A 93 7.95 -2.86 11.44
N ALA A 94 7.17 -3.58 10.61
CA ALA A 94 6.47 -4.80 11.02
C ALA A 94 7.44 -5.90 11.48
N ARG A 95 8.57 -6.09 10.78
CA ARG A 95 9.64 -7.03 11.18
C ARG A 95 10.19 -6.71 12.55
N ARG A 96 10.51 -5.44 12.81
CA ARG A 96 11.00 -5.00 14.13
C ARG A 96 9.95 -5.27 15.21
N GLN A 97 8.69 -4.95 14.94
CA GLN A 97 7.62 -5.18 15.90
C GLN A 97 7.41 -6.67 16.19
N ALA A 98 7.47 -7.53 15.18
CA ALA A 98 7.37 -8.98 15.36
C ALA A 98 8.49 -9.53 16.26
N GLN A 99 9.73 -9.04 16.10
CA GLN A 99 10.84 -9.47 16.96
C GLN A 99 10.71 -8.98 18.41
N VAL A 100 10.13 -7.80 18.63
CA VAL A 100 9.87 -7.27 20.00
C VAL A 100 8.75 -8.06 20.69
N ASN A 101 7.77 -8.56 19.94
CA ASN A 101 6.58 -9.23 20.47
C ASN A 101 6.53 -10.70 20.05
N ARG A 102 7.62 -11.43 20.34
CA ARG A 102 7.72 -12.87 20.07
C ARG A 102 6.89 -13.71 21.02
#